data_AF-A0A064CCM4-F1
#
_entry.id   AF-A0A064CCM4-F1
#
_cell.length_a   1.000
_cell.length_b   1.000
_cell.length_c   1.000
_cell.angle_alpha   90.00
_cell.angle_beta   90.00
_cell.angle_gamma   90.00
#
_symmetry.space_group_name_H-M   'P 1'
#
loop_
_entity.id
_entity.type
_entity.pdbx_description
1 polymer ?
#
loop_
_entity_poly.entity_id
_entity_poly.type
_entity_poly.pdbx_seq_one_letter_code
_entity_poly.pdbx_strand_id
1 'polypeptide(L)'
;MQLHKRDVVDAATTLLDNYGMADLSMRRLARELAVSPGALYWHFANKQQLLGAVADRILRSVHDVPADWRVRVEAICGQLRDALLSHTDGAELVSASFAAGQSEVMTQILNWLADTAVAAGVDAGHAVTAGRTVLYYVLGFTADEQSRLQWDAAGADLPDEQSVLGADASRRFGFGVQLLVDGIAARRRLPV
;
A
#
# COMPACT_ATOMS: atom_id res chain seq x y z
N MET A 1 -32.73 3.50 -6.43
CA MET A 1 -31.76 3.86 -5.38
C MET A 1 -30.72 4.76 -6.03
N GLN A 2 -30.42 5.92 -5.45
CA GLN A 2 -29.39 6.81 -5.99
C GLN A 2 -28.03 6.22 -5.64
N LEU A 3 -27.18 6.03 -6.65
CA LEU A 3 -25.83 5.51 -6.46
C LEU A 3 -24.91 6.67 -6.04
N HIS A 4 -24.20 6.54 -4.93
CA HIS A 4 -23.18 7.50 -4.51
C HIS A 4 -21.77 6.93 -4.70
N LYS A 5 -20.77 7.81 -4.84
CA LYS A 5 -19.35 7.41 -4.95
C LYS A 5 -18.93 6.43 -3.85
N ARG A 6 -19.39 6.66 -2.62
CA ARG A 6 -19.09 5.79 -1.47
C ARG A 6 -19.60 4.37 -1.68
N ASP A 7 -20.85 4.21 -2.15
CA ASP A 7 -21.44 2.89 -2.36
C ASP A 7 -20.67 2.09 -3.42
N VAL A 8 -20.18 2.76 -4.46
CA VAL A 8 -19.34 2.16 -5.49
C VAL A 8 -18.00 1.70 -4.92
N VAL A 9 -17.35 2.53 -4.10
CA VAL A 9 -16.06 2.18 -3.45
C VAL A 9 -16.24 1.04 -2.46
N ASP A 10 -17.33 1.04 -1.68
CA ASP A 10 -17.63 0.00 -0.70
C ASP A 10 -17.87 -1.36 -1.38
N ALA A 11 -18.64 -1.36 -2.47
CA ALA A 11 -18.85 -2.56 -3.27
C ALA A 11 -17.57 -3.03 -3.98
N ALA A 12 -16.75 -2.10 -4.50
CA ALA A 12 -15.46 -2.43 -5.11
C ALA A 12 -14.49 -3.05 -4.09
N THR A 13 -14.46 -2.53 -2.87
CA THR A 13 -13.64 -3.07 -1.76
C THR A 13 -14.12 -4.47 -1.37
N THR A 14 -15.44 -4.66 -1.26
CA THR A 14 -16.04 -5.98 -0.99
C THR A 14 -15.71 -6.99 -2.10
N LEU A 15 -15.72 -6.55 -3.37
CA LEU A 15 -15.39 -7.39 -4.51
C LEU A 15 -13.90 -7.76 -4.52
N LEU A 16 -13.02 -6.83 -4.16
CA LEU A 16 -11.60 -7.07 -3.95
C LEU A 16 -11.38 -8.13 -2.86
N ASP A 17 -11.97 -7.96 -1.69
CA ASP A 17 -11.75 -8.88 -0.56
C ASP A 17 -12.19 -10.32 -0.88
N ASN A 18 -13.30 -10.46 -1.62
CA ASN A 18 -13.87 -11.77 -1.94
C ASN A 18 -13.20 -12.48 -3.12
N TYR A 19 -12.65 -11.75 -4.08
CA TYR A 19 -12.24 -12.33 -5.37
C TYR A 19 -10.86 -11.87 -5.86
N GLY A 20 -10.25 -10.92 -5.18
CA GLY A 20 -8.96 -10.36 -5.55
C GLY A 20 -9.01 -9.31 -6.67
N MET A 21 -7.85 -8.72 -6.92
CA MET A 21 -7.63 -7.60 -7.82
C MET A 21 -7.87 -7.97 -9.29
N ALA A 22 -7.51 -9.20 -9.69
CA ALA A 22 -7.71 -9.72 -11.04
C ALA A 22 -9.19 -9.70 -11.46
N ASP A 23 -10.08 -9.93 -10.49
CA ASP A 23 -11.52 -10.02 -10.71
C ASP A 23 -12.26 -8.68 -10.54
N LEU A 24 -11.61 -7.68 -9.94
CA LEU A 24 -12.14 -6.33 -9.80
C LEU A 24 -12.17 -5.61 -11.15
N SER A 25 -13.32 -5.65 -11.83
CA SER A 25 -13.55 -4.97 -13.10
C SER A 25 -14.80 -4.07 -13.06
N MET A 26 -14.80 -2.98 -13.85
CA MET A 26 -15.96 -2.07 -13.94
C MET A 26 -17.25 -2.82 -14.30
N ARG A 27 -17.17 -3.81 -15.20
CA ARG A 27 -18.32 -4.60 -15.62
C ARG A 27 -18.84 -5.52 -14.51
N ARG A 28 -17.94 -6.17 -13.76
CA ARG A 28 -18.34 -7.02 -12.63
C ARG A 28 -18.93 -6.19 -11.50
N LEU A 29 -18.32 -5.06 -11.17
CA LEU A 29 -18.82 -4.12 -10.17
C LEU A 29 -20.22 -3.60 -10.54
N ALA A 30 -20.46 -3.25 -11.81
CA ALA A 30 -21.78 -2.81 -12.25
C ALA A 30 -22.85 -3.89 -12.07
N ARG A 31 -22.49 -5.15 -12.36
CA ARG A 31 -23.36 -6.31 -12.15
C ARG A 31 -23.67 -6.51 -10.67
N GLU A 32 -22.65 -6.44 -9.81
CA GLU A 32 -22.78 -6.58 -8.35
C GLU A 32 -23.73 -5.51 -7.77
N LEU A 33 -23.61 -4.29 -8.28
CA LEU A 33 -24.46 -3.16 -7.89
C LEU A 33 -25.84 -3.15 -8.60
N ALA A 34 -26.11 -4.11 -9.48
CA ALA A 34 -27.31 -4.17 -10.32
C ALA A 34 -27.58 -2.86 -11.11
N VAL A 35 -26.52 -2.22 -11.62
CA VAL A 35 -26.57 -1.01 -12.47
C VAL A 35 -25.94 -1.25 -13.83
N SER A 36 -26.18 -0.34 -14.77
CA SER A 36 -25.45 -0.35 -16.04
C SER A 36 -23.99 0.10 -15.82
N PRO A 37 -23.00 -0.41 -16.61
CA PRO A 37 -21.62 0.07 -16.53
C PRO A 37 -21.51 1.59 -16.71
N GLY A 38 -22.36 2.18 -17.56
CA GLY A 38 -22.44 3.62 -17.77
C GLY A 38 -22.72 4.41 -16.49
N ALA A 39 -23.50 3.85 -15.55
CA ALA A 39 -23.77 4.48 -14.25
C ALA A 39 -22.49 4.69 -13.44
N LEU A 40 -21.55 3.74 -13.47
CA LEU A 40 -20.29 3.85 -12.75
C LEU A 40 -19.39 4.95 -13.31
N TYR A 41 -19.42 5.17 -14.63
CA TYR A 41 -18.58 6.17 -15.29
C TYR A 41 -18.95 7.62 -14.94
N TRP A 42 -20.16 7.86 -14.44
CA TRP A 42 -20.55 9.15 -13.84
C TRP A 42 -19.84 9.44 -12.52
N HIS A 43 -19.38 8.39 -11.81
CA HIS A 43 -18.66 8.51 -10.55
C HIS A 43 -17.15 8.46 -10.74
N PHE A 44 -16.68 7.59 -11.63
CA PHE A 44 -15.26 7.36 -11.91
C PHE A 44 -15.04 7.25 -13.41
N ALA A 45 -14.29 8.19 -13.99
CA ALA A 45 -14.13 8.27 -15.44
C ALA A 45 -13.41 7.04 -16.03
N ASN A 46 -12.65 6.30 -15.21
CA ASN A 46 -11.94 5.10 -15.62
C ASN A 46 -11.69 4.17 -14.40
N LYS A 47 -11.17 2.97 -14.66
CA LYS A 47 -10.84 1.98 -13.62
C LYS A 47 -9.79 2.54 -12.64
N GLN A 48 -8.82 3.29 -13.13
CA GLN A 48 -7.71 3.81 -12.32
C GLN A 48 -8.21 4.78 -11.24
N GLN A 49 -9.15 5.68 -11.56
CA GLN A 49 -9.78 6.57 -10.58
C GLN A 49 -10.55 5.80 -9.50
N LEU A 50 -11.26 4.72 -9.87
CA LEU A 50 -11.91 3.85 -8.91
C LEU A 50 -10.89 3.18 -7.99
N LEU A 51 -9.81 2.62 -8.56
CA LEU A 51 -8.75 1.99 -7.78
C LEU A 51 -8.07 2.96 -6.83
N GLY A 52 -7.84 4.21 -7.26
CA GLY A 52 -7.34 5.28 -6.39
C GLY A 52 -8.23 5.52 -5.18
N ALA A 53 -9.55 5.60 -5.38
CA ALA A 53 -10.51 5.78 -4.29
C ALA A 53 -10.59 4.55 -3.35
N VAL A 54 -10.42 3.34 -3.88
CA VAL A 54 -10.32 2.12 -3.06
C VAL A 54 -9.00 2.11 -2.28
N ALA A 55 -7.89 2.49 -2.89
CA ALA A 55 -6.59 2.64 -2.21
C ALA A 55 -6.67 3.65 -1.07
N ASP A 56 -7.27 4.83 -1.30
CA ASP A 56 -7.45 5.84 -0.26
C ASP A 56 -8.34 5.36 0.89
N ARG A 57 -9.32 4.48 0.60
CA ARG A 57 -10.12 3.82 1.63
C ARG A 57 -9.27 2.83 2.45
N ILE A 58 -8.49 1.97 1.80
CA ILE A 58 -7.60 1.00 2.44
C ILE A 58 -6.61 1.72 3.37
N LEU A 59 -6.02 2.81 2.89
CA LEU A 59 -4.96 3.56 3.57
C LEU A 59 -5.47 4.52 4.65
N ARG A 60 -6.79 4.60 4.89
CA ARG A 60 -7.38 5.59 5.82
C ARG A 60 -6.91 5.45 7.27
N SER A 61 -6.47 4.26 7.68
CA SER A 61 -5.92 4.01 9.02
C SER A 61 -4.51 4.56 9.20
N VAL A 62 -3.79 4.81 8.10
CA VAL A 62 -2.41 5.31 8.13
C VAL A 62 -2.41 6.80 8.43
N HIS A 63 -1.72 7.19 9.49
CA HIS A 63 -1.61 8.56 9.94
C HIS A 63 -0.17 8.91 10.27
N ASP A 64 0.13 10.20 10.18
CA ASP A 64 1.40 10.74 10.60
C ASP A 64 1.61 10.61 12.12
N VAL A 65 2.86 10.45 12.53
CA VAL A 65 3.24 10.24 13.94
C VAL A 65 4.24 11.31 14.38
N PRO A 66 3.91 12.14 15.39
CA PRO A 66 4.81 13.18 15.88
C PRO A 66 5.88 12.58 16.81
N ALA A 67 6.88 11.95 16.22
CA ALA A 67 7.99 11.29 16.92
C ALA A 67 9.36 11.64 16.30
N ASP A 68 10.44 11.17 16.94
CA ASP A 68 11.76 11.15 16.31
C ASP A 68 11.69 10.46 14.95
N TRP A 69 12.51 10.91 14.00
CA TRP A 69 12.42 10.48 12.61
C TRP A 69 12.52 8.95 12.45
N ARG A 70 13.30 8.24 13.28
CA ARG A 70 13.39 6.77 13.21
C ARG A 70 12.06 6.12 13.56
N VAL A 71 11.53 6.48 14.72
CA VAL A 71 10.25 5.99 15.23
C VAL A 71 9.11 6.35 14.26
N ARG A 72 9.16 7.55 13.66
CA ARG A 72 8.19 7.98 12.66
C ARG A 72 8.21 7.11 11.40
N VAL A 73 9.39 6.81 10.83
CA VAL A 73 9.50 5.89 9.68
C VAL A 73 8.94 4.52 10.03
N GLU A 74 9.37 3.95 11.16
CA GLU A 74 8.94 2.62 11.60
C GLU A 74 7.42 2.54 11.79
N ALA A 75 6.84 3.55 12.45
CA ALA A 75 5.40 3.61 12.70
C ALA A 75 4.60 3.75 11.40
N ILE A 76 5.02 4.62 10.47
CA ILE A 76 4.36 4.76 9.17
C ILE A 76 4.46 3.46 8.37
N CYS A 77 5.63 2.80 8.36
CA CYS A 77 5.82 1.53 7.66
C CYS A 77 4.95 0.41 8.23
N GLY A 78 4.86 0.31 9.57
CA GLY A 78 4.00 -0.66 10.25
C GLY A 78 2.53 -0.44 9.92
N GLN A 79 2.02 0.79 10.09
CA GLN A 79 0.64 1.13 9.77
C GLN A 79 0.30 0.88 8.30
N LEU A 80 1.23 1.21 7.39
CA LEU A 80 1.04 0.96 5.97
C LEU A 80 0.96 -0.54 5.69
N ARG A 81 1.88 -1.35 6.21
CA ARG A 81 1.82 -2.82 6.04
C ARG A 81 0.50 -3.38 6.60
N ASP A 82 0.09 -2.97 7.79
CA ASP A 82 -1.15 -3.43 8.41
C ASP A 82 -2.39 -3.07 7.56
N ALA A 83 -2.43 -1.85 7.00
CA ALA A 83 -3.49 -1.43 6.09
C ALA A 83 -3.51 -2.24 4.78
N LEU A 84 -2.34 -2.54 4.21
CA LEU A 84 -2.25 -3.35 3.00
C LEU A 84 -2.68 -4.80 3.24
N LEU A 85 -2.32 -5.37 4.39
CA LEU A 85 -2.69 -6.74 4.79
C LEU A 85 -4.16 -6.88 5.19
N SER A 86 -4.87 -5.79 5.49
CA SER A 86 -6.28 -5.86 5.89
C SER A 86 -7.25 -6.16 4.75
N HIS A 87 -6.76 -6.20 3.51
CA HIS A 87 -7.55 -6.44 2.31
C HIS A 87 -6.83 -7.40 1.35
N THR A 88 -7.58 -8.28 0.69
CA THR A 88 -7.03 -9.19 -0.34
C THR A 88 -6.40 -8.36 -1.47
N ASP A 89 -5.19 -8.72 -1.91
CA ASP A 89 -4.42 -7.98 -2.93
C ASP A 89 -4.23 -6.47 -2.63
N GLY A 90 -4.34 -6.07 -1.36
CA GLY A 90 -4.22 -4.66 -0.96
C GLY A 90 -2.91 -4.02 -1.40
N ALA A 91 -1.78 -4.74 -1.29
CA ALA A 91 -0.48 -4.25 -1.75
C ALA A 91 -0.44 -4.05 -3.27
N GLU A 92 -1.00 -4.97 -4.05
CA GLU A 92 -1.06 -4.88 -5.51
C GLU A 92 -1.95 -3.70 -5.95
N LEU A 93 -3.16 -3.59 -5.40
CA LEU A 93 -4.10 -2.53 -5.74
C LEU A 93 -3.52 -1.16 -5.42
N VAL A 94 -2.95 -1.00 -4.23
CA VAL A 94 -2.36 0.28 -3.80
C VAL A 94 -1.14 0.62 -4.65
N SER A 95 -0.28 -0.35 -4.96
CA SER A 95 0.88 -0.16 -5.84
C SER A 95 0.44 0.30 -7.24
N ALA A 96 -0.56 -0.36 -7.84
CA ALA A 96 -1.10 0.03 -9.15
C ALA A 96 -1.71 1.44 -9.13
N SER A 97 -2.44 1.78 -8.07
CA SER A 97 -3.06 3.11 -7.90
C SER A 97 -2.02 4.21 -7.71
N PHE A 98 -0.95 3.93 -6.98
CA PHE A 98 0.19 4.82 -6.79
C PHE A 98 0.94 5.07 -8.10
N ALA A 99 1.24 4.01 -8.85
CA ALA A 99 1.88 4.13 -10.16
C ALA A 99 1.04 4.94 -11.17
N ALA A 100 -0.30 4.85 -11.07
CA ALA A 100 -1.23 5.63 -11.87
C ALA A 100 -1.48 7.06 -11.34
N GLY A 101 -0.90 7.43 -10.20
CA GLY A 101 -1.08 8.74 -9.56
C GLY A 101 -2.52 9.04 -9.12
N GLN A 102 -3.28 8.01 -8.72
CA GLN A 102 -4.71 8.16 -8.41
C GLN A 102 -5.04 8.15 -6.91
N SER A 103 -4.08 7.85 -6.03
CA SER A 103 -4.28 7.83 -4.58
C SER A 103 -3.71 9.10 -3.94
N GLU A 104 -4.60 9.90 -3.35
CA GLU A 104 -4.22 11.11 -2.62
C GLU A 104 -3.55 10.74 -1.29
N VAL A 105 -4.06 9.73 -0.59
CA VAL A 105 -3.53 9.30 0.71
C VAL A 105 -2.13 8.73 0.56
N MET A 106 -1.87 7.93 -0.49
CA MET A 106 -0.52 7.43 -0.77
C MET A 106 0.47 8.56 -1.08
N THR A 107 0.02 9.58 -1.82
CA THR A 107 0.85 10.77 -2.08
C THR A 107 1.20 11.47 -0.75
N GLN A 108 0.26 11.54 0.19
CA GLN A 108 0.48 12.12 1.50
C GLN A 108 1.44 11.30 2.36
N ILE A 109 1.32 9.96 2.36
CA ILE A 109 2.26 9.05 3.03
C ILE A 109 3.68 9.22 2.49
N LEU A 110 3.83 9.31 1.16
CA LEU A 110 5.14 9.58 0.54
C LEU A 110 5.73 10.92 1.03
N ASN A 111 4.91 11.95 1.15
CA ASN A 111 5.35 13.25 1.66
C ASN A 111 5.81 13.14 3.13
N TRP A 112 5.08 12.44 4.00
CA TRP A 112 5.52 12.22 5.38
C TRP A 112 6.86 11.49 5.48
N LEU A 113 7.07 10.47 4.64
CA LEU A 113 8.35 9.75 4.58
C LEU A 113 9.48 10.64 4.03
N ALA A 114 9.21 11.48 3.04
CA ALA A 114 10.16 12.45 2.53
C ALA A 114 10.52 13.51 3.59
N ASP A 115 9.53 14.05 4.30
CA ASP A 115 9.74 14.99 5.41
C ASP A 115 10.58 14.36 6.52
N THR A 116 10.37 13.06 6.77
CA THR A 116 11.14 12.30 7.74
C THR A 116 12.59 12.10 7.30
N ALA A 117 12.82 11.90 6.00
CA ALA A 117 14.18 11.87 5.44
C ALA A 117 14.88 13.23 5.57
N VAL A 118 14.18 14.34 5.33
CA VAL A 118 14.71 15.70 5.57
C VAL A 118 15.06 15.90 7.04
N ALA A 119 14.18 15.50 7.96
CA ALA A 119 14.43 15.57 9.40
C ALA A 119 15.64 14.71 9.83
N ALA A 120 15.91 13.62 9.13
CA ALA A 120 17.09 12.78 9.32
C ALA A 120 18.38 13.42 8.77
N GLY A 121 18.29 14.54 8.04
CA GLY A 121 19.42 15.26 7.42
C GLY A 121 19.75 14.81 6.00
N VAL A 122 18.83 14.12 5.31
CA VAL A 122 18.97 13.84 3.87
C VAL A 122 18.78 15.13 3.09
N ASP A 123 19.61 15.35 2.08
CA ASP A 123 19.46 16.47 1.15
C ASP A 123 18.06 16.52 0.52
N ALA A 124 17.50 17.72 0.39
CA ALA A 124 16.13 17.92 -0.09
C ALA A 124 15.91 17.37 -1.51
N GLY A 125 16.94 17.39 -2.37
CA GLY A 125 16.88 16.81 -3.71
C GLY A 125 16.73 15.28 -3.71
N HIS A 126 17.07 14.62 -2.60
CA HIS A 126 17.00 13.17 -2.44
C HIS A 126 15.89 12.70 -1.50
N ALA A 127 15.22 13.60 -0.77
CA ALA A 127 14.23 13.24 0.24
C ALA A 127 13.06 12.42 -0.31
N VAL A 128 12.50 12.84 -1.45
CA VAL A 128 11.41 12.09 -2.13
C VAL A 128 11.88 10.71 -2.56
N THR A 129 13.11 10.60 -3.07
CA THR A 129 13.70 9.32 -3.46
C THR A 129 13.88 8.41 -2.25
N ALA A 130 14.37 8.93 -1.12
CA ALA A 130 14.50 8.17 0.13
C ALA A 130 13.15 7.67 0.63
N GLY A 131 12.14 8.55 0.70
CA GLY A 131 10.78 8.17 1.11
C GLY A 131 10.16 7.13 0.16
N ARG A 132 10.39 7.27 -1.15
CA ARG A 132 9.92 6.31 -2.15
C ARG A 132 10.62 4.95 -2.05
N THR A 133 11.91 4.92 -1.72
CA THR A 133 12.63 3.66 -1.46
C THR A 133 12.04 2.92 -0.26
N VAL A 134 11.74 3.62 0.83
CA VAL A 134 11.04 3.04 1.99
C VAL A 134 9.67 2.52 1.58
N LEU A 135 8.91 3.30 0.83
CA LEU A 135 7.60 2.88 0.34
C LEU A 135 7.65 1.60 -0.50
N TYR A 136 8.60 1.50 -1.44
CA TYR A 136 8.75 0.31 -2.29
C TYR A 136 9.14 -0.93 -1.51
N TYR A 137 9.91 -0.78 -0.43
CA TYR A 137 10.16 -1.89 0.47
C TYR A 137 8.86 -2.40 1.09
N VAL A 138 8.02 -1.51 1.63
CA VAL A 138 6.75 -1.92 2.24
C VAL A 138 5.80 -2.56 1.23
N LEU A 139 5.64 -1.95 0.06
CA LEU A 139 4.79 -2.48 -1.02
C LEU A 139 5.29 -3.85 -1.50
N GLY A 140 6.59 -3.99 -1.78
CA GLY A 140 7.18 -5.23 -2.28
C GLY A 140 7.14 -6.35 -1.26
N PHE A 141 7.52 -6.08 -0.01
CA PHE A 141 7.46 -7.07 1.07
C PHE A 141 6.03 -7.56 1.29
N THR A 142 5.07 -6.63 1.37
CA THR A 142 3.67 -6.98 1.66
C THR A 142 3.01 -7.71 0.49
N ALA A 143 3.36 -7.37 -0.76
CA ALA A 143 2.86 -8.10 -1.93
C ALA A 143 3.35 -9.55 -1.96
N ASP A 144 4.62 -9.79 -1.61
CA ASP A 144 5.17 -11.15 -1.52
C ASP A 144 4.53 -11.93 -0.37
N GLU A 145 4.32 -11.28 0.77
CA GLU A 145 3.59 -11.83 1.92
C GLU A 145 2.16 -12.25 1.56
N GLN A 146 1.39 -11.40 0.87
CA GLN A 146 0.04 -11.72 0.40
C GLN A 146 0.06 -12.86 -0.63
N SER A 147 0.99 -12.83 -1.58
CA SER A 147 1.14 -13.88 -2.59
C SER A 147 1.42 -15.23 -1.93
N ARG A 148 2.29 -15.25 -0.92
CA ARG A 148 2.61 -16.48 -0.16
C ARG A 148 1.39 -17.02 0.58
N LEU A 149 0.63 -16.15 1.26
CA LEU A 149 -0.62 -16.55 1.95
C LEU A 149 -1.63 -17.18 0.97
N GLN A 150 -1.75 -16.64 -0.24
CA GLN A 150 -2.62 -17.21 -1.28
C GLN A 150 -2.14 -18.57 -1.77
N TRP A 151 -0.83 -18.74 -1.98
CA TRP A 151 -0.25 -20.01 -2.37
C TRP A 151 -0.41 -21.08 -1.27
N ASP A 152 -0.25 -20.70 0.00
CA ASP A 152 -0.49 -21.60 1.14
C ASP A 152 -1.95 -22.03 1.21
N ALA A 153 -2.89 -21.08 1.01
CA ALA A 153 -4.32 -21.38 0.95
C ALA A 153 -4.69 -22.29 -0.24
N ALA A 154 -3.94 -22.21 -1.34
CA ALA A 154 -4.06 -23.11 -2.49
C ALA A 154 -3.36 -24.47 -2.30
N GLY A 155 -2.71 -24.71 -1.15
CA GLY A 155 -2.04 -25.97 -0.82
C GLY A 155 -0.64 -26.13 -1.43
N ALA A 156 0.00 -25.05 -1.86
CA ALA A 156 1.37 -25.10 -2.35
C ALA A 156 2.35 -25.29 -1.18
N ASP A 157 3.18 -26.32 -1.26
CA ASP A 157 4.22 -26.60 -0.26
C ASP A 157 5.49 -25.78 -0.56
N LEU A 158 6.01 -25.11 0.46
CA LEU A 158 7.28 -24.39 0.41
C LEU A 158 7.96 -24.48 1.79
N PRO A 159 9.23 -24.91 1.87
CA PRO A 159 9.95 -24.96 3.14
C PRO A 159 9.98 -23.60 3.85
N ASP A 160 9.80 -23.59 5.17
CA ASP A 160 9.74 -22.34 5.98
C ASP A 160 10.96 -21.43 5.81
N GLU A 161 12.13 -22.01 5.56
CA GLU A 161 13.38 -21.26 5.32
C GLU A 161 13.36 -20.47 4.00
N GLN A 162 12.57 -20.92 3.02
CA GLN A 162 12.40 -20.31 1.70
C GLN A 162 11.16 -19.40 1.64
N SER A 163 10.18 -19.62 2.52
CA SER A 163 8.97 -18.80 2.61
C SER A 163 9.28 -17.39 3.11
N VAL A 164 8.69 -16.36 2.51
CA VAL A 164 8.74 -14.97 3.00
C VAL A 164 8.04 -14.83 4.36
N LEU A 165 7.01 -15.65 4.62
CA LEU A 165 6.34 -15.73 5.91
C LEU A 165 7.26 -16.33 6.97
N GLY A 166 7.95 -17.43 6.60
CA GLY A 166 8.85 -18.20 7.46
C GLY A 166 8.47 -18.22 8.95
N ALA A 167 9.46 -18.19 9.84
CA ALA A 167 9.17 -18.26 11.28
C ALA A 167 8.51 -16.98 11.85
N ASP A 168 8.72 -15.80 11.23
CA ASP A 168 8.20 -14.51 11.72
C ASP A 168 8.29 -13.41 10.64
N ALA A 169 7.21 -13.23 9.87
CA ALA A 169 7.11 -12.19 8.84
C ALA A 169 7.29 -10.77 9.41
N SER A 170 6.72 -10.50 10.58
CA SER A 170 6.80 -9.19 11.23
C SER A 170 8.22 -8.84 11.66
N ARG A 171 8.98 -9.81 12.20
CA ARG A 171 10.41 -9.60 12.51
C ARG A 171 11.23 -9.33 11.25
N ARG A 172 10.99 -10.06 10.16
CA ARG A 172 11.70 -9.86 8.88
C ARG A 172 11.38 -8.51 8.27
N PHE A 173 10.11 -8.11 8.31
CA PHE A 173 9.67 -6.77 7.90
C PHE A 173 10.39 -5.68 8.71
N GLY A 174 10.35 -5.79 10.04
CA GLY A 174 11.01 -4.83 10.93
C GLY A 174 12.51 -4.74 10.67
N PHE A 175 13.19 -5.87 10.44
CA PHE A 175 14.61 -5.88 10.11
C PHE A 175 14.92 -5.13 8.80
N GLY A 176 14.13 -5.29 7.74
CA GLY A 176 14.35 -4.54 6.51
C GLY A 176 14.06 -3.05 6.65
N VAL A 177 13.05 -2.65 7.44
CA VAL A 177 12.84 -1.23 7.80
C VAL A 177 14.07 -0.67 8.53
N GLN A 178 14.63 -1.41 9.49
CA GLN A 178 15.83 -0.98 10.21
C GLN A 178 17.05 -0.80 9.30
N LEU A 179 17.26 -1.70 8.33
CA LEU A 179 18.33 -1.55 7.34
C LEU A 179 18.20 -0.25 6.54
N LEU A 180 16.96 0.14 6.18
CA LEU A 180 16.70 1.40 5.47
C LEU A 180 16.91 2.61 6.38
N VAL A 181 16.43 2.56 7.63
CA VAL A 181 16.64 3.61 8.64
C VAL A 181 18.14 3.82 8.89
N ASP A 182 18.91 2.77 9.08
CA ASP A 182 20.36 2.84 9.28
C ASP A 182 21.07 3.38 8.04
N GLY A 183 20.64 2.98 6.84
CA GLY A 183 21.14 3.52 5.58
C GLY A 183 20.90 5.02 5.42
N ILE A 184 19.70 5.50 5.78
CA ILE A 184 19.36 6.93 5.81
C ILE A 184 20.25 7.67 6.83
N ALA A 185 20.43 7.11 8.03
CA ALA A 185 21.29 7.69 9.06
C ALA A 185 22.77 7.78 8.62
N ALA A 186 23.26 6.80 7.86
CA ALA A 186 24.62 6.78 7.36
C ALA A 186 24.85 7.87 6.29
N ARG A 187 23.88 8.11 5.41
CA ARG A 187 23.98 9.16 4.37
C ARG A 187 24.03 10.58 4.91
N ARG A 188 23.60 10.81 6.15
CA ARG A 188 23.82 12.07 6.90
C ARG A 188 25.30 12.43 7.08
N ARG A 189 26.21 11.43 7.04
CA ARG A 189 27.63 11.59 7.43
C ARG A 189 28.58 11.77 6.24
N LEU A 190 28.08 11.73 5.01
CA LEU A 190 28.92 11.94 3.83
C LEU A 190 28.96 13.43 3.50
N PRO A 191 30.12 14.11 3.56
CA PRO A 191 30.25 15.42 2.96
C PRO A 191 30.02 15.28 1.45
N VAL A 192 29.19 16.18 0.90
CA VAL A 192 29.07 16.38 -0.55
C VAL A 192 30.41 16.87 -1.09
#